data_AF-A0A1Y2TP92-F1
#
_entry.id   AF-A0A1Y2TP92-F1
#
_cell.length_a   1.000
_cell.length_b   1.000
_cell.length_c   1.000
_cell.angle_alpha   90.00
_cell.angle_beta   90.00
_cell.angle_gamma   90.00
#
_symmetry.space_group_name_H-M   'P 1'
#
loop_
_entity.id
_entity.type
_entity.pdbx_description
1 polymer ?
#
loop_
_entity_poly.entity_id
_entity_poly.type
_entity_poly.pdbx_seq_one_letter_code
_entity_poly.pdbx_strand_id
1 'polypeptide(L)'
;MSSQASPPRRHHCDDPSKCYYCRRKSSHLAAGQCITCSNPLAPGNRNYCAYHVDKNKRRHRTDSERRSELGLCLSCRNPALPGGRYCEHCFDKRKENKRRLREKKKEEKQARQATGMGLDNHAHDSNATYGYNMSQPTHTSQPTHSYRPIYTSRETSNEAYAGSSAGTVRQRSSHHVQNSNQYEHQGGNYYGTRGNAHHNVQNEAQYEADDDRVYANVLLLRDYCNNNP
;
A
#
# COMPACT_ATOMS: atom_id res chain seq x y z
N MET A 1 21.63 32.38 -19.08
CA MET A 1 20.59 31.35 -19.09
C MET A 1 19.86 31.38 -17.75
N SER A 2 18.65 31.94 -17.70
CA SER A 2 17.89 32.10 -16.47
C SER A 2 17.23 30.77 -16.09
N SER A 3 17.71 30.13 -15.03
CA SER A 3 17.12 28.92 -14.46
C SER A 3 15.75 29.26 -13.85
N GLN A 4 14.67 28.87 -14.53
CA GLN A 4 13.32 29.00 -13.97
C GLN A 4 13.20 28.06 -12.76
N ALA A 5 13.10 28.63 -11.56
CA ALA A 5 12.86 27.86 -10.35
C ALA A 5 11.51 27.15 -10.46
N SER A 6 11.50 25.83 -10.27
CA SER A 6 10.24 25.07 -10.25
C SER A 6 9.32 25.60 -9.16
N PRO A 7 8.01 25.77 -9.42
CA PRO A 7 7.08 26.27 -8.43
C PRO A 7 7.04 25.36 -7.19
N PRO A 8 6.85 25.93 -5.99
CA PRO A 8 6.83 25.17 -4.75
C PRO A 8 5.70 24.12 -4.79
N ARG A 9 6.07 22.85 -4.54
CA ARG A 9 5.13 21.70 -4.54
C ARG A 9 4.16 21.70 -3.37
N ARG A 10 4.35 22.58 -2.39
CA ARG A 10 3.48 22.74 -1.23
C ARG A 10 2.91 24.13 -1.27
N HIS A 11 1.60 24.22 -1.06
CA HIS A 11 0.92 25.48 -0.87
C HIS A 11 1.58 26.21 0.31
N HIS A 12 2.32 27.29 0.02
CA HIS A 12 2.91 28.17 1.00
C HIS A 12 1.96 29.35 1.18
N CYS A 13 1.42 29.50 2.38
CA CYS A 13 0.63 30.66 2.78
C CYS A 13 1.46 31.42 3.83
N ASP A 14 1.83 32.68 3.56
CA ASP A 14 2.58 33.52 4.53
C ASP A 14 1.76 33.78 5.79
N ASP A 15 0.44 33.88 5.61
CA ASP A 15 -0.54 33.95 6.69
C ASP A 15 -1.59 32.82 6.53
N PRO A 16 -1.44 31.72 7.27
CA PRO A 16 -2.38 30.60 7.24
C PRO A 16 -3.81 30.96 7.65
N SER A 17 -4.00 32.03 8.42
CA SER A 17 -5.33 32.47 8.86
C SER A 17 -6.13 33.10 7.71
N LYS A 18 -5.44 33.84 6.84
CA LYS A 18 -6.04 34.52 5.69
C LYS A 18 -6.26 33.60 4.51
N CYS A 19 -5.42 32.59 4.33
CA CYS A 19 -5.56 31.67 3.21
C CYS A 19 -6.82 30.79 3.32
N TYR A 20 -7.67 30.85 2.29
CA TYR A 20 -8.87 30.03 2.17
C TYR A 20 -8.58 28.52 2.31
N TYR A 21 -7.55 28.03 1.64
CA TYR A 21 -7.18 26.61 1.70
C TYR A 21 -6.70 26.21 3.10
N CYS A 22 -5.82 27.00 3.70
CA CYS A 22 -5.28 26.77 5.04
C CYS A 22 -6.43 26.77 6.08
N ARG A 23 -7.37 27.73 6.00
CA ARG A 23 -8.56 27.82 6.87
C ARG A 23 -9.54 26.66 6.69
N ARG A 24 -9.91 26.34 5.45
CA ARG A 24 -10.83 25.22 5.14
C ARG A 24 -10.26 23.89 5.63
N LYS A 25 -8.98 23.63 5.35
CA LYS A 25 -8.30 22.42 5.83
C LYS A 25 -8.34 22.33 7.35
N SER A 26 -7.97 23.40 8.06
CA SER A 26 -8.00 23.42 9.52
C SER A 26 -9.41 23.21 10.08
N SER A 27 -10.43 23.79 9.46
CA SER A 27 -11.83 23.60 9.86
C SER A 27 -12.29 22.15 9.70
N HIS A 28 -12.00 21.50 8.57
CA HIS A 28 -12.30 20.08 8.37
C HIS A 28 -11.60 19.19 9.40
N LEU A 29 -10.30 19.44 9.65
CA LEU A 29 -9.54 18.66 10.62
C LEU A 29 -10.04 18.85 12.06
N ALA A 30 -10.40 20.08 12.45
CA ALA A 30 -11.00 20.37 13.74
C ALA A 30 -12.37 19.67 13.92
N ALA A 31 -13.13 19.52 12.84
CA ALA A 31 -14.39 18.79 12.82
C ALA A 31 -14.24 17.25 12.71
N GLY A 32 -13.02 16.72 12.67
CA GLY A 32 -12.79 15.28 12.48
C GLY A 32 -13.20 14.78 11.10
N GLN A 33 -13.19 15.65 10.08
CA GLN A 33 -13.59 15.36 8.71
C GLN A 33 -12.38 15.27 7.77
N CYS A 34 -12.57 14.56 6.66
CA CYS A 34 -11.59 14.45 5.59
C CYS A 34 -11.28 15.82 4.97
N ILE A 35 -10.02 16.03 4.55
CA ILE A 35 -9.64 17.30 3.90
C ILE A 35 -10.18 17.45 2.47
N THR A 36 -10.60 16.34 1.84
CA THR A 36 -11.06 16.30 0.44
C THR A 36 -12.59 16.25 0.33
N CYS A 37 -13.27 15.66 1.32
CA CYS A 37 -14.73 15.55 1.38
C CYS A 37 -15.23 15.72 2.81
N SER A 38 -16.53 15.78 3.05
CA SER A 38 -17.09 15.99 4.40
C SER A 38 -17.25 14.71 5.23
N ASN A 39 -16.76 13.56 4.74
CA ASN A 39 -16.85 12.30 5.48
C ASN A 39 -15.91 12.28 6.70
N PRO A 40 -16.23 11.53 7.77
CA PRO A 40 -15.38 11.43 8.95
C PRO A 40 -14.01 10.81 8.63
N LEU A 41 -12.99 11.19 9.41
CA LEU A 41 -11.64 10.65 9.31
C LEU A 41 -11.59 9.14 9.60
N ALA A 42 -10.71 8.42 8.90
CA ALA A 42 -10.49 7.01 9.18
C ALA A 42 -9.73 6.82 10.51
N PRO A 43 -9.98 5.72 11.25
CA PRO A 43 -9.19 5.38 12.44
C PRO A 43 -7.68 5.37 12.14
N GLY A 44 -6.91 6.11 12.95
CA GLY A 44 -5.45 6.25 12.78
C GLY A 44 -5.00 7.15 11.62
N ASN A 45 -5.91 7.68 10.80
CA ASN A 45 -5.58 8.65 9.75
C ASN A 45 -5.94 10.06 10.18
N ARG A 46 -5.01 11.00 10.03
CA ARG A 46 -5.20 12.39 10.45
C ARG A 46 -5.79 13.30 9.39
N ASN A 47 -5.92 12.85 8.13
CA ASN A 47 -6.25 13.74 7.01
C ASN A 47 -7.39 13.23 6.11
N TYR A 48 -7.57 11.92 6.03
CA TYR A 48 -8.45 11.31 5.03
C TYR A 48 -9.46 10.34 5.65
N CYS A 49 -10.65 10.27 5.05
CA CYS A 49 -11.63 9.22 5.31
C CYS A 49 -11.17 7.88 4.71
N ALA A 50 -11.82 6.78 5.10
CA ALA A 50 -11.42 5.43 4.69
C ALA A 50 -11.34 5.27 3.16
N TYR A 51 -12.35 5.78 2.45
CA TYR A 51 -12.38 5.78 0.98
C TYR A 51 -11.14 6.46 0.36
N HIS A 52 -10.80 7.68 0.80
CA HIS A 52 -9.65 8.41 0.25
C HIS A 52 -8.32 7.78 0.66
N VAL A 53 -8.23 7.16 1.84
CA VAL A 53 -7.05 6.37 2.22
C VAL A 53 -6.83 5.22 1.24
N ASP A 54 -7.87 4.45 0.94
CA ASP A 54 -7.74 3.29 0.06
C ASP A 54 -7.58 3.67 -1.42
N LYS A 55 -8.25 4.74 -1.87
CA LYS A 55 -8.00 5.34 -3.20
C LYS A 55 -6.54 5.77 -3.34
N ASN A 56 -5.97 6.47 -2.37
CA ASN A 56 -4.57 6.88 -2.38
C ASN A 56 -3.62 5.67 -2.36
N LYS A 57 -3.90 4.63 -1.56
CA LYS A 57 -3.10 3.40 -1.55
C LYS A 57 -3.11 2.69 -2.90
N ARG A 58 -4.26 2.59 -3.57
CA ARG A 58 -4.38 2.00 -4.91
C ARG A 58 -3.55 2.81 -5.91
N ARG A 59 -3.77 4.12 -5.98
CA ARG A 59 -3.00 5.03 -6.84
C ARG A 59 -1.48 4.92 -6.63
N HIS A 60 -1.02 4.85 -5.38
CA HIS A 60 0.40 4.69 -5.08
C HIS A 60 0.98 3.34 -5.53
N ARG A 61 0.21 2.26 -5.46
CA ARG A 61 0.61 0.95 -5.97
C ARG A 61 0.74 0.98 -7.49
N THR A 62 -0.30 1.41 -8.20
CA THR A 62 -0.32 1.53 -9.66
C THR A 62 0.81 2.44 -10.18
N ASP A 63 1.02 3.61 -9.58
CA ASP A 63 2.11 4.52 -9.96
C ASP A 63 3.50 3.92 -9.67
N SER A 64 3.64 3.13 -8.61
CA SER A 64 4.89 2.43 -8.31
C SER A 64 5.18 1.29 -9.28
N GLU A 65 4.16 0.51 -9.65
CA GLU A 65 4.26 -0.59 -10.61
C GLU A 65 4.61 -0.04 -12.00
N ARG A 66 3.85 0.94 -12.49
CA ARG A 66 4.13 1.64 -13.75
C ARG A 66 5.54 2.21 -13.81
N ARG A 67 6.02 2.86 -12.74
CA ARG A 67 7.39 3.39 -12.72
C ARG A 67 8.44 2.27 -12.74
N SER A 68 8.17 1.16 -12.08
CA SER A 68 9.09 0.02 -12.06
C SER A 68 9.19 -0.63 -13.45
N GLU A 69 8.08 -0.79 -14.16
CA GLU A 69 8.03 -1.30 -15.53
C GLU A 69 8.77 -0.40 -16.52
N LEU A 70 8.66 0.92 -16.34
CA LEU A 70 9.38 1.91 -17.14
C LEU A 70 10.87 2.06 -16.76
N GLY A 71 11.37 1.31 -15.78
CA GLY A 71 12.74 1.45 -15.30
C GLY A 71 13.03 2.82 -14.68
N LEU A 72 12.03 3.46 -14.05
CA LEU A 72 12.14 4.77 -13.44
C LEU A 72 12.25 4.69 -11.92
N CYS A 73 13.02 5.62 -11.35
CA CYS A 73 13.19 5.81 -9.93
C CYS A 73 11.86 6.13 -9.26
N LEU A 74 11.48 5.33 -8.26
CA LEU A 74 10.22 5.50 -7.53
C LEU A 74 10.09 6.85 -6.81
N SER A 75 11.21 7.52 -6.53
CA SER A 75 11.24 8.80 -5.80
C SER A 75 11.19 10.02 -6.73
N CYS A 76 12.10 10.11 -7.70
CA CYS A 76 12.28 11.32 -8.52
C CYS A 76 11.94 11.17 -10.01
N ARG A 77 11.55 9.97 -10.47
CA ARG A 77 11.25 9.65 -11.89
C ARG A 77 12.44 9.69 -12.86
N ASN A 78 13.67 9.91 -12.39
CA ASN A 78 14.88 9.70 -13.21
C ASN A 78 15.07 8.21 -13.50
N PRO A 79 15.85 7.80 -14.51
CA PRO A 79 16.17 6.40 -14.75
C PRO A 79 16.67 5.69 -13.49
N ALA A 80 16.13 4.50 -13.22
CA ALA A 80 16.57 3.64 -12.13
C ALA A 80 17.88 2.92 -12.52
N LEU A 81 18.64 2.50 -11.50
CA LEU A 81 19.77 1.60 -11.73
C LEU A 81 19.27 0.26 -12.32
N PRO A 82 20.06 -0.43 -13.16
CA PRO A 82 19.73 -1.76 -13.66
C PRO A 82 19.41 -2.72 -12.50
N GLY A 83 18.23 -3.35 -12.53
CA GLY A 83 17.74 -4.23 -11.45
C GLY A 83 17.35 -3.51 -10.14
N GLY A 84 17.46 -2.18 -10.09
CA GLY A 84 17.14 -1.34 -8.93
C GLY A 84 15.77 -0.67 -9.03
N ARG A 85 15.31 -0.10 -7.90
CA ARG A 85 14.06 0.71 -7.82
C ARG A 85 14.31 2.22 -7.71
N TYR A 86 15.57 2.61 -7.57
CA TYR A 86 15.99 3.98 -7.33
C TYR A 86 17.12 4.33 -8.30
N CYS A 87 17.21 5.61 -8.67
CA CYS A 87 18.42 6.14 -9.27
C CYS A 87 19.53 6.21 -8.21
N GLU A 88 20.78 6.30 -8.66
CA GLU A 88 21.98 6.41 -7.81
C GLU A 88 21.84 7.45 -6.69
N HIS A 89 21.51 8.70 -7.06
CA HIS A 89 21.33 9.78 -6.09
C HIS A 89 20.26 9.49 -5.01
N CYS A 90 19.10 8.96 -5.40
CA CYS A 90 18.05 8.62 -4.43
C CYS A 90 18.40 7.38 -3.59
N PHE A 91 19.16 6.44 -4.16
CA PHE A 91 19.68 5.28 -3.46
C PHE A 91 20.66 5.71 -2.36
N ASP A 92 21.64 6.56 -2.68
CA ASP A 92 22.62 7.07 -1.71
C ASP A 92 21.97 7.90 -0.63
N LYS A 93 21.04 8.80 -0.99
CA LYS A 93 20.26 9.56 -0.02
C LYS A 93 19.49 8.65 0.94
N ARG A 94 18.92 7.55 0.43
CA ARG A 94 18.20 6.58 1.28
C ARG A 94 19.17 5.81 2.18
N LYS A 95 20.36 5.45 1.68
CA LYS A 95 21.42 4.78 2.44
C LYS A 95 21.91 5.67 3.59
N GLU A 96 22.19 6.94 3.31
CA GLU A 96 22.61 7.93 4.29
C GLU A 96 21.52 8.20 5.35
N ASN A 97 20.26 8.36 4.93
CA ASN A 97 19.15 8.52 5.87
C ASN A 97 19.02 7.32 6.82
N LYS A 98 19.21 6.09 6.30
CA LYS A 98 19.23 4.88 7.15
C LYS A 98 20.40 4.88 8.12
N ARG A 99 21.58 5.36 7.72
CA ARG A 99 22.74 5.50 8.61
C ARG A 99 22.45 6.48 9.75
N ARG A 100 21.98 7.69 9.43
CA ARG A 100 21.60 8.72 10.42
C ARG A 100 20.55 8.23 11.41
N LEU A 101 19.53 7.51 10.94
CA LEU A 101 18.50 6.93 11.81
C LEU A 101 19.07 5.91 12.79
N ARG A 102 20.06 5.11 12.36
CA ARG A 102 20.74 4.14 13.24
C ARG A 102 21.62 4.84 14.27
N GLU A 103 22.35 5.88 13.87
CA GLU A 103 23.18 6.69 14.76
C GLU A 103 22.31 7.38 15.82
N LYS A 104 21.25 8.08 15.41
CA LYS A 104 20.28 8.70 16.31
C LYS A 104 19.69 7.70 17.31
N LYS A 105 19.34 6.49 16.86
CA LYS A 105 18.81 5.43 17.75
C LYS A 105 19.86 4.95 18.76
N LYS A 106 21.15 4.92 18.39
CA LYS A 106 22.24 4.58 19.30
C LYS A 106 22.44 5.69 20.34
N GLU A 107 22.47 6.94 19.91
CA GLU A 107 22.58 8.11 20.80
C GLU A 107 21.40 8.16 21.79
N GLU A 108 20.17 7.96 21.31
CA GLU A 108 19.00 7.91 22.18
C GLU A 108 19.09 6.78 23.22
N LYS A 109 19.58 5.60 22.81
CA LYS A 109 19.81 4.47 23.72
C LYS A 109 20.89 4.80 24.77
N GLN A 110 21.99 5.42 24.35
CA GLN A 110 23.07 5.84 25.24
C GLN A 110 22.60 6.92 26.23
N ALA A 111 21.81 7.89 25.77
CA ALA A 111 21.22 8.93 26.62
C ALA A 111 20.31 8.32 27.69
N ARG A 112 19.42 7.38 27.30
CA ARG A 112 18.57 6.66 28.27
C ARG A 112 19.39 5.90 29.31
N GLN A 113 20.44 5.20 28.88
CA GLN A 113 21.36 4.50 29.77
C GLN A 113 22.07 5.45 30.75
N ALA A 114 22.51 6.61 30.28
CA ALA A 114 23.19 7.60 31.11
C ALA A 114 22.25 8.23 32.16
N THR A 115 20.96 8.41 31.84
CA THR A 115 19.99 9.02 32.77
C THR A 115 19.52 8.10 33.90
N GLY A 116 19.96 6.84 33.96
CA GLY A 116 19.49 5.89 34.97
C GLY A 116 17.99 5.55 34.89
N MET A 117 17.26 6.13 33.92
CA MET A 117 15.95 5.67 33.49
C MET A 117 16.15 4.38 32.71
N GLY A 118 16.47 3.33 33.48
CA GLY A 118 16.54 1.96 33.00
C GLY A 118 15.33 1.71 32.13
N LEU A 119 15.61 1.24 30.91
CA LEU A 119 14.62 0.48 30.19
C LEU A 119 14.33 -0.70 31.11
N ASP A 120 13.26 -0.62 31.90
CA ASP A 120 12.51 -1.79 32.30
C ASP A 120 12.19 -2.46 30.97
N ASN A 121 13.11 -3.33 30.55
CA ASN A 121 12.90 -4.24 29.47
C ASN A 121 11.85 -5.19 30.04
N HIS A 122 10.59 -4.74 30.04
CA HIS A 122 9.54 -5.57 29.50
C HIS A 122 9.93 -5.84 28.04
N ALA A 123 10.95 -6.69 27.89
CA ALA A 123 10.88 -7.77 26.95
C ALA A 123 9.46 -8.29 27.12
N HIS A 124 8.57 -7.85 26.25
CA HIS A 124 7.38 -8.61 25.98
C HIS A 124 7.95 -9.97 25.58
N ASP A 125 7.97 -10.89 26.54
CA ASP A 125 8.00 -12.32 26.31
C ASP A 125 6.83 -12.59 25.36
N SER A 126 7.09 -12.42 24.07
CA SER A 126 6.26 -12.94 23.00
C SER A 126 6.35 -14.47 22.92
N ASN A 127 6.82 -15.11 24.00
CA ASN A 127 6.49 -16.48 24.36
C ASN A 127 5.23 -16.57 25.22
N ALA A 128 4.39 -15.52 25.25
CA ALA A 128 2.95 -15.67 25.36
C ALA A 128 2.45 -16.40 24.10
N THR A 129 2.79 -17.69 24.07
CA THR A 129 2.02 -18.78 23.48
C THR A 129 0.57 -18.34 23.43
N TYR A 130 0.04 -18.20 22.23
CA TYR A 130 -1.40 -18.19 21.99
C TYR A 130 -1.93 -19.53 22.53
N GLY A 131 -2.13 -19.60 23.83
CA GLY A 131 -3.06 -20.53 24.47
C GLY A 131 -4.43 -20.06 24.05
N TYR A 132 -4.80 -20.39 22.81
CA TYR A 132 -6.20 -20.50 22.40
C TYR A 132 -6.82 -21.58 23.30
N ASN A 133 -7.20 -21.18 24.51
CA ASN A 133 -8.14 -21.94 25.31
C ASN A 133 -9.49 -21.74 24.63
N MET A 134 -9.79 -22.65 23.69
CA MET A 134 -11.11 -22.87 23.13
C MET A 134 -12.04 -23.39 24.22
N SER A 135 -12.34 -22.55 25.22
CA SER A 135 -13.52 -22.73 26.03
C SER A 135 -14.70 -22.30 25.17
N GLN A 136 -15.23 -23.28 24.44
CA GLN A 136 -16.44 -23.14 23.66
C GLN A 136 -17.54 -22.56 24.55
N PRO A 137 -18.20 -21.45 24.17
CA PRO A 137 -19.48 -21.12 24.76
C PRO A 137 -20.44 -22.24 24.37
N THR A 138 -20.89 -23.01 25.36
CA THR A 138 -22.01 -23.93 25.22
C THR A 138 -23.20 -23.13 24.73
N HIS A 139 -23.56 -23.34 23.47
CA HIS A 139 -24.72 -22.72 22.84
C HIS A 139 -25.96 -23.08 23.67
N THR A 140 -26.55 -22.07 24.30
CA THR A 140 -27.93 -22.16 24.80
C THR A 140 -28.83 -22.25 23.58
N SER A 141 -29.56 -23.35 23.51
CA SER A 141 -30.62 -23.67 22.56
C SER A 141 -31.50 -22.45 22.26
N GLN A 142 -31.52 -22.03 21.00
CA GLN A 142 -32.52 -21.12 20.45
C GLN A 142 -33.36 -21.85 19.40
N PRO A 143 -34.62 -21.43 19.20
CA PRO A 143 -35.66 -22.24 18.60
C PRO A 143 -35.54 -22.32 17.08
N THR A 144 -35.89 -23.48 16.53
CA THR A 144 -36.06 -23.73 15.10
C THR A 144 -37.15 -22.83 14.51
N HIS A 145 -36.77 -21.75 13.81
CA HIS A 145 -37.67 -21.06 12.90
C HIS A 145 -37.41 -21.58 11.48
N SER A 146 -38.30 -22.43 11.01
CA SER A 146 -38.35 -22.96 9.65
C SER A 146 -38.77 -21.86 8.68
N TYR A 147 -37.81 -21.15 8.10
CA TYR A 147 -38.08 -20.28 6.96
C TYR A 147 -37.84 -21.06 5.66
N ARG A 148 -38.94 -21.35 4.95
CA ARG A 148 -38.94 -22.00 3.64
C ARG A 148 -38.36 -21.05 2.57
N PRO A 149 -37.41 -21.49 1.74
CA PRO A 149 -37.08 -20.77 0.51
C PRO A 149 -38.15 -21.05 -0.56
N ILE A 150 -38.74 -19.98 -1.09
CA ILE A 150 -39.54 -20.02 -2.31
C ILE A 150 -38.53 -20.03 -3.47
N TYR A 151 -38.36 -21.19 -4.09
CA TYR A 151 -37.66 -21.32 -5.37
C TYR A 151 -38.62 -20.91 -6.48
N THR A 152 -38.32 -19.81 -7.16
CA THR A 152 -38.84 -19.58 -8.51
C THR A 152 -37.78 -20.03 -9.50
N SER A 153 -38.05 -21.16 -10.14
CA SER A 153 -37.33 -21.69 -11.29
C SER A 153 -37.40 -20.69 -12.46
N ARG A 154 -36.24 -20.39 -13.05
CA ARG A 154 -36.17 -19.93 -14.43
C ARG A 154 -35.16 -20.79 -15.17
N GLU A 155 -35.70 -21.71 -15.93
CA GLU A 155 -35.02 -22.53 -16.91
C GLU A 155 -34.52 -21.63 -18.05
N THR A 156 -33.23 -21.73 -18.38
CA THR A 156 -32.78 -21.70 -19.77
C THR A 156 -31.54 -22.58 -19.86
N SER A 157 -31.74 -23.74 -20.47
CA SER A 157 -30.74 -24.60 -21.08
C SER A 157 -29.84 -23.81 -22.05
N ASN A 158 -28.55 -24.12 -22.05
CA ASN A 158 -27.79 -24.23 -23.30
C ASN A 158 -26.59 -25.15 -23.09
N GLU A 159 -26.29 -25.84 -24.18
CA GLU A 159 -25.63 -27.12 -24.25
C GLU A 159 -24.10 -27.02 -24.28
N ALA A 160 -23.50 -28.11 -23.81
CA ALA A 160 -22.33 -28.80 -24.33
C ALA A 160 -21.23 -27.98 -25.04
N TYR A 161 -20.02 -28.01 -24.45
CA TYR A 161 -18.86 -28.40 -25.26
C TYR A 161 -17.84 -29.19 -24.44
N ALA A 162 -17.41 -30.30 -25.03
CA ALA A 162 -16.54 -31.31 -24.45
C ALA A 162 -15.07 -31.09 -24.84
N GLY A 163 -14.18 -31.71 -24.05
CA GLY A 163 -12.80 -32.03 -24.41
C GLY A 163 -11.74 -31.13 -23.74
N SER A 164 -10.60 -31.60 -23.28
CA SER A 164 -10.03 -32.95 -23.22
C SER A 164 -8.94 -32.96 -22.13
N SER A 165 -8.86 -34.09 -21.45
CA SER A 165 -7.82 -34.49 -20.52
C SER A 165 -6.42 -34.57 -21.15
N ALA A 166 -5.39 -34.07 -20.46
CA ALA A 166 -4.03 -34.58 -20.57
C ALA A 166 -3.31 -34.42 -19.22
N GLY A 167 -3.09 -35.55 -18.55
CA GLY A 167 -2.34 -35.61 -17.30
C GLY A 167 -0.83 -35.59 -17.53
N THR A 168 -0.09 -35.15 -16.52
CA THR A 168 1.30 -35.53 -16.33
C THR A 168 1.53 -35.86 -14.87
N VAL A 169 1.66 -37.15 -14.59
CA VAL A 169 2.16 -37.73 -13.35
C VAL A 169 3.64 -37.37 -13.24
N ARG A 170 4.03 -36.60 -12.22
CA ARG A 170 5.45 -36.42 -11.86
C ARG A 170 5.79 -37.35 -10.71
N GLN A 171 6.60 -38.36 -11.02
CA GLN A 171 7.25 -39.23 -10.05
C GLN A 171 8.23 -38.41 -9.18
N ARG A 172 8.12 -38.56 -7.86
CA ARG A 172 9.12 -38.05 -6.90
C ARG A 172 10.17 -39.15 -6.69
N SER A 173 11.35 -38.94 -7.24
CA SER A 173 12.54 -39.74 -6.90
C SER A 173 13.19 -39.16 -5.64
N SER A 174 13.19 -39.94 -4.56
CA SER A 174 14.00 -39.69 -3.37
C SER A 174 15.45 -40.03 -3.65
N HIS A 175 16.32 -39.02 -3.76
CA HIS A 175 17.76 -39.21 -3.69
C HIS A 175 18.28 -38.76 -2.32
N HIS A 176 18.87 -39.73 -1.64
CA HIS A 176 19.67 -39.62 -0.42
C HIS A 176 20.95 -38.82 -0.73
N VAL A 177 21.09 -37.63 -0.15
CA VAL A 177 22.31 -36.81 -0.26
C VAL A 177 23.15 -37.05 0.98
N GLN A 178 24.32 -37.65 0.76
CA GLN A 178 25.36 -37.76 1.77
C GLN A 178 26.06 -36.42 1.95
N ASN A 179 26.24 -36.10 3.22
CA ASN A 179 26.81 -34.89 3.77
C ASN A 179 28.32 -34.81 3.45
N SER A 180 28.74 -33.82 2.67
CA SER A 180 30.15 -33.43 2.58
C SER A 180 30.26 -31.91 2.47
N ASN A 181 31.04 -31.36 3.41
CA ASN A 181 31.33 -29.95 3.56
C ASN A 181 32.19 -29.45 2.39
N GLN A 182 31.71 -28.45 1.65
CA GLN A 182 32.61 -27.55 0.92
C GLN A 182 31.94 -26.20 0.68
N TYR A 183 32.64 -25.14 1.11
CA TYR A 183 32.29 -23.74 0.93
C TYR A 183 32.40 -23.37 -0.55
N GLU A 184 31.31 -22.95 -1.18
CA GLU A 184 31.35 -22.14 -2.41
C GLU A 184 30.28 -21.05 -2.39
N HIS A 185 30.72 -19.83 -2.65
CA HIS A 185 29.91 -18.65 -2.88
C HIS A 185 29.11 -18.81 -4.18
N GLN A 186 27.81 -19.09 -4.09
CA GLN A 186 26.90 -19.05 -5.25
C GLN A 186 25.73 -18.09 -4.99
N GLY A 187 25.58 -17.14 -5.90
CA GLY A 187 24.55 -16.10 -5.88
C GLY A 187 23.15 -16.70 -5.98
N GLY A 188 22.33 -16.43 -4.96
CA GLY A 188 20.93 -16.85 -4.91
C GLY A 188 20.07 -16.09 -5.92
N ASN A 189 19.69 -16.77 -7.01
CA ASN A 189 18.62 -16.35 -7.90
C ASN A 189 17.26 -16.46 -7.18
N TYR A 190 16.69 -15.31 -6.82
CA TYR A 190 15.40 -15.19 -6.15
C TYR A 190 14.26 -15.26 -7.20
N TYR A 191 13.87 -16.46 -7.61
CA TYR A 191 12.63 -16.66 -8.38
C TYR A 191 11.43 -16.60 -7.44
N GLY A 192 10.89 -15.40 -7.23
CA GLY A 192 9.57 -15.22 -6.64
C GLY A 192 8.49 -15.66 -7.63
N THR A 193 7.80 -16.74 -7.33
CA THR A 193 6.59 -17.18 -8.05
C THR A 193 5.52 -16.11 -7.92
N ARG A 194 5.26 -15.38 -9.02
CA ARG A 194 4.07 -14.51 -9.14
C ARG A 194 2.85 -15.43 -9.30
N GLY A 195 2.05 -15.53 -8.25
CA GLY A 195 0.71 -16.12 -8.34
C GLY A 195 -0.19 -15.25 -9.21
N ASN A 196 -0.88 -15.90 -10.16
CA ASN A 196 -1.84 -15.30 -11.08
C ASN A 196 -3.01 -14.66 -10.33
N ALA A 197 -3.10 -13.33 -10.36
CA ALA A 197 -4.28 -12.56 -9.99
C ALA A 197 -5.01 -12.09 -11.27
N HIS A 198 -5.65 -13.02 -11.98
CA HIS A 198 -6.33 -12.74 -13.26
C HIS A 198 -7.87 -12.81 -13.18
N HIS A 199 -8.46 -12.52 -12.03
CA HIS A 199 -9.93 -12.46 -11.90
C HIS A 199 -10.39 -11.22 -11.12
N ASN A 200 -10.15 -10.01 -11.67
CA ASN A 200 -11.03 -8.84 -11.46
C ASN A 200 -10.78 -7.64 -12.41
N VAL A 201 -10.28 -7.85 -13.63
CA VAL A 201 -9.80 -6.73 -14.48
C VAL A 201 -10.95 -5.92 -15.13
N GLN A 202 -12.15 -6.50 -15.29
CA GLN A 202 -13.20 -5.86 -16.09
C GLN A 202 -14.01 -4.77 -15.37
N ASN A 203 -14.12 -4.81 -14.03
CA ASN A 203 -14.82 -3.76 -13.27
C ASN A 203 -13.89 -2.59 -12.87
N GLU A 204 -12.57 -2.76 -12.97
CA GLU A 204 -11.60 -1.73 -12.58
C GLU A 204 -11.32 -0.71 -13.70
N ALA A 205 -11.40 -1.13 -14.96
CA ALA A 205 -11.16 -0.27 -16.12
C ALA A 205 -12.17 0.89 -16.26
N GLN A 206 -13.41 0.73 -15.78
CA GLN A 206 -14.41 1.80 -15.83
C GLN A 206 -14.13 2.93 -14.83
N TYR A 207 -13.53 2.64 -13.66
CA TYR A 207 -13.22 3.68 -12.66
C TYR A 207 -11.96 4.49 -12.99
N GLU A 208 -11.03 3.96 -13.79
CA GLU A 208 -9.82 4.68 -14.20
C GLU A 208 -10.09 5.72 -15.29
N ALA A 209 -11.02 5.44 -16.21
CA ALA A 209 -11.43 6.38 -17.26
C ALA A 209 -12.06 7.68 -16.70
N ASP A 210 -12.74 7.59 -15.55
CA ASP A 210 -13.34 8.75 -14.89
C ASP A 210 -12.30 9.64 -14.19
N ASP A 211 -11.21 9.08 -13.65
CA ASP A 211 -10.16 9.86 -12.97
C ASP A 211 -9.31 10.68 -13.98
N ASP A 212 -9.06 10.16 -15.18
CA ASP A 212 -8.38 10.91 -16.25
C ASP A 212 -9.28 12.04 -16.80
N ARG A 213 -10.60 11.83 -16.83
CA ARG A 213 -11.58 12.85 -17.23
C ARG A 213 -11.69 13.97 -16.19
N VAL A 214 -11.60 13.65 -14.89
CA VAL A 214 -11.52 14.65 -13.81
C VAL A 214 -10.22 15.44 -13.89
N TYR A 215 -9.09 14.81 -14.23
CA TYR A 215 -7.81 15.51 -14.35
C TYR A 215 -7.78 16.49 -15.54
N ALA A 216 -8.40 16.12 -16.66
CA ALA A 216 -8.57 17.01 -17.81
C ALA A 216 -9.42 18.25 -17.47
N ASN A 217 -10.52 18.07 -16.71
CA ASN A 217 -11.39 19.17 -16.31
C ASN A 217 -10.72 20.13 -15.30
N VAL A 218 -9.85 19.64 -14.41
CA VAL A 218 -9.10 20.49 -13.46
C VAL A 218 -8.05 21.35 -14.18
N LEU A 219 -7.44 20.85 -15.26
CA LEU A 219 -6.52 21.65 -16.08
C LEU A 219 -7.26 22.76 -16.84
N LEU A 220 -8.45 22.46 -17.38
CA LEU A 220 -9.30 23.46 -18.04
C LEU A 220 -9.76 24.57 -17.07
N LEU A 221 -10.15 24.22 -15.84
CA LEU A 221 -10.52 25.20 -14.80
C LEU A 221 -9.33 26.09 -14.38
N ARG A 222 -8.11 25.53 -14.36
CA ARG A 222 -6.90 26.29 -14.06
C ARG A 222 -6.57 27.30 -15.16
N ASP A 223 -6.75 26.92 -16.43
CA ASP A 223 -6.52 27.82 -17.56
C ASP A 223 -7.61 28.90 -17.68
N TYR A 224 -8.86 28.57 -17.31
CA TYR A 224 -9.94 29.55 -17.25
C TYR A 224 -9.69 30.66 -16.21
N CYS A 225 -9.18 30.31 -15.01
CA CYS A 225 -8.85 31.30 -13.98
C CYS A 225 -7.61 32.14 -14.29
N ASN A 226 -6.72 31.69 -15.19
CA ASN A 226 -5.52 32.45 -15.57
C ASN A 226 -5.74 33.36 -16.78
N ASN A 227 -6.80 33.13 -17.58
CA ASN A 227 -7.03 33.84 -18.84
C ASN A 227 -8.23 34.82 -18.81
N ASN A 228 -8.91 34.98 -17.67
CA ASN A 228 -9.93 36.01 -17.47
C ASN A 228 -9.53 36.92 -16.28
N PRO A 229 -8.91 38.09 -16.55
CA PRO A 229 -8.57 39.07 -15.53
C PRO A 229 -9.80 39.75 -14.92
#